data_AF-A0A8S3K2K8-F1
#
_entry.id   AF-A0A8S3K2K8-F1
#
_cell.length_a   1.000
_cell.length_b   1.000
_cell.length_c   1.000
_cell.angle_alpha   90.00
_cell.angle_beta   90.00
_cell.angle_gamma   90.00
#
_symmetry.space_group_name_H-M   'P 1'
#
loop_
_entity.id
_entity.type
_entity.pdbx_description
1 polymer ?
#
loop_
_entity_poly.entity_id
_entity_poly.type
_entity_poly.pdbx_seq_one_letter_code
_entity_poly.pdbx_strand_id
1 'polypeptide(L)' 'DPKFNIGDRVLKRLSTSRTKLSSIYSDPMVVIDAEHPTYWVKNDSNDVYQVHVSQLRSFSAS' A
#
# COMPACT_ATOMS: atom_id res chain seq x y z
N ASP A 1 12.99 12.93 -0.05
CA ASP A 1 11.57 13.29 0.07
C ASP A 1 10.73 12.04 0.15
N PRO A 2 9.85 11.87 1.14
CA PRO A 2 8.91 10.76 1.18
C PRO A 2 7.96 10.84 -0.03
N LYS A 3 7.72 9.70 -0.70
CA LYS A 3 6.84 9.63 -1.87
C LYS A 3 5.35 9.73 -1.51
N PHE A 4 5.01 9.32 -0.29
CA PHE A 4 3.67 9.33 0.29
C PHE A 4 3.75 9.94 1.68
N ASN A 5 2.69 10.58 2.12
CA ASN A 5 2.56 11.19 3.44
C ASN A 5 1.63 10.37 4.33
N ILE A 6 1.73 10.59 5.64
CA ILE A 6 0.81 10.03 6.62
C ILE A 6 -0.61 10.51 6.30
N GLY A 7 -1.57 9.58 6.25
CA GLY A 7 -2.95 9.82 5.85
C GLY A 7 -3.25 9.54 4.38
N ASP A 8 -2.24 9.38 3.53
CA ASP A 8 -2.44 9.07 2.11
C ASP A 8 -3.03 7.67 1.94
N ARG A 9 -3.96 7.55 0.97
CA ARG A 9 -4.48 6.27 0.54
C ARG A 9 -3.58 5.66 -0.53
N VAL A 10 -3.16 4.42 -0.30
CA VAL A 10 -2.23 3.68 -1.16
C VAL A 10 -2.72 2.25 -1.39
N LEU A 11 -2.25 1.66 -2.48
CA LEU A 11 -2.47 0.27 -2.84
C LEU A 11 -1.16 -0.51 -2.68
N LYS A 12 -1.21 -1.67 -2.03
CA LYS A 12 -0.06 -2.57 -1.86
C LYS A 12 -0.06 -3.64 -2.95
N ARG A 13 1.07 -3.84 -3.61
CA ARG A 13 1.26 -4.94 -4.56
C ARG A 13 1.30 -6.27 -3.82
N LEU A 14 0.50 -7.23 -4.28
CA LEU A 14 0.41 -8.57 -3.69
C LEU A 14 1.43 -9.52 -4.34
N SER A 15 2.14 -10.30 -3.52
CA SER A 15 3.28 -11.15 -3.93
C SER A 15 2.89 -12.55 -4.42
N THR A 16 1.66 -13.01 -4.18
CA THR A 16 1.26 -14.41 -4.41
C THR A 16 1.28 -14.81 -5.89
N SER A 17 1.61 -16.08 -6.15
CA SER A 17 1.48 -16.77 -7.44
C SER A 17 0.02 -16.78 -7.89
N ARG A 18 -0.29 -16.07 -8.98
CA ARG A 18 -1.66 -15.72 -9.36
C ARG A 18 -2.16 -16.55 -10.53
N THR A 19 -3.40 -16.99 -10.44
CA THR A 19 -4.22 -17.28 -11.62
C THR A 19 -4.49 -15.99 -12.39
N LYS A 20 -4.60 -16.11 -13.73
CA LYS A 20 -4.59 -15.02 -14.73
C LYS A 20 -5.62 -13.89 -14.52
N LEU A 21 -6.59 -14.05 -13.62
CA LEU A 21 -7.74 -13.16 -13.40
C LEU A 21 -7.78 -12.46 -12.03
N SER A 22 -6.75 -12.57 -11.19
CA SER A 22 -6.74 -11.97 -9.85
C SER A 22 -6.19 -10.53 -9.83
N SER A 23 -6.76 -9.64 -9.00
CA SER A 23 -6.38 -8.20 -8.88
C SER A 23 -4.99 -7.99 -8.31
N ILE A 24 -4.04 -7.36 -9.02
CA ILE A 24 -2.59 -7.27 -8.69
C ILE A 24 -2.30 -6.54 -7.38
N TYR A 25 -3.22 -5.69 -6.95
CA TYR A 25 -3.09 -4.84 -5.78
C TYR A 25 -4.11 -5.23 -4.70
N SER A 26 -3.79 -4.88 -3.46
CA SER A 26 -4.72 -4.94 -2.33
C SER A 26 -5.86 -3.93 -2.50
N ASP A 27 -6.84 -4.01 -1.60
CA ASP A 27 -7.74 -2.90 -1.33
C ASP A 27 -6.97 -1.66 -0.83
N PRO A 28 -7.59 -0.47 -0.87
CA PRO A 28 -6.99 0.77 -0.38
C PRO A 28 -6.58 0.64 1.09
N MET A 29 -5.37 1.12 1.38
CA MET A 29 -4.78 1.18 2.71
C MET A 29 -4.37 2.62 3.01
N VAL A 30 -4.23 2.97 4.27
CA VAL A 30 -3.80 4.30 4.71
C VAL A 30 -2.36 4.23 5.21
N VAL A 31 -1.52 5.16 4.77
CA VAL A 31 -0.17 5.34 5.32
C VAL A 31 -0.31 5.88 6.74
N ILE A 32 0.22 5.15 7.71
CA ILE A 32 0.21 5.56 9.12
C ILE A 32 1.59 6.05 9.59
N ASP A 33 2.64 5.65 8.89
CA ASP A 33 4.01 6.12 9.11
C ASP A 33 4.83 6.02 7.81
N ALA A 34 5.76 6.96 7.62
CA ALA A 34 6.44 7.22 6.34
C ALA A 34 7.97 7.30 6.52
N GLU A 35 8.61 6.15 6.71
CA GLU A 35 10.06 6.01 6.94
C GLU A 35 10.80 5.61 5.64
N HIS A 36 10.89 6.52 4.67
CA HIS A 36 11.43 6.21 3.34
C HIS A 36 12.78 5.43 3.38
N PRO A 37 12.89 4.28 2.70
CA PRO A 37 11.98 3.76 1.67
C PRO A 37 10.90 2.79 2.17
N THR A 38 10.78 2.62 3.49
CA THR A 38 9.83 1.71 4.14
C THR A 38 8.63 2.48 4.70
N TYR A 39 7.44 1.92 4.57
CA TYR A 39 6.21 2.59 4.97
C TYR A 39 5.39 1.62 5.81
N TRP A 40 4.68 2.16 6.79
CA TRP A 40 3.68 1.42 7.53
C TRP A 40 2.31 1.81 7.00
N VAL A 41 1.56 0.80 6.54
CA VAL A 41 0.23 0.99 5.97
C VAL A 41 -0.78 0.15 6.75
N LYS A 42 -1.98 0.68 6.91
CA LYS A 42 -3.07 0.04 7.63
C LYS A 42 -4.25 -0.21 6.68
N ASN A 43 -4.84 -1.41 6.72
CA ASN A 43 -6.08 -1.70 6.01
C ASN A 43 -7.32 -1.32 6.84
N ASP A 44 -8.51 -1.49 6.25
CA ASP A 44 -9.78 -1.25 6.94
C ASP A 44 -10.04 -2.23 8.10
N SER A 45 -9.42 -3.41 8.08
CA SER A 45 -9.45 -4.38 9.19
C SER A 45 -8.53 -4.02 10.37
N ASN A 46 -7.83 -2.88 10.31
CA ASN A 46 -6.78 -2.44 11.24
C ASN A 46 -5.52 -3.32 11.28
N ASP A 47 -5.31 -4.20 10.31
CA ASP A 47 -4.03 -4.88 10.11
C ASP A 47 -2.99 -3.88 9.61
N VAL A 48 -1.80 -3.96 10.21
CA VAL A 48 -0.68 -3.09 9.89
C VAL A 48 0.38 -3.87 9.13
N TYR A 49 0.88 -3.29 8.05
CA TYR A 49 1.89 -3.89 7.20
C TYR A 49 3.07 -2.95 7.01
N GLN A 50 4.27 -3.48 7.21
CA GLN A 50 5.50 -2.85 6.76
C GLN A 50 5.74 -3.20 5.28
N VAL A 51 5.90 -2.18 4.44
CA VAL A 51 6.02 -2.34 2.98
C VAL A 51 7.04 -1.37 2.39
N HIS A 52 7.76 -1.84 1.38
CA HIS A 52 8.68 -0.97 0.66
C HIS A 52 7.91 -0.07 -0.33
N VAL A 53 8.33 1.19 -0.50
CA VAL A 53 7.70 2.18 -1.37
C VAL A 53 7.53 1.72 -2.82
N SER A 54 8.40 0.83 -3.30
CA SER A 54 8.32 0.24 -4.65
C SER A 54 7.10 -0.69 -4.84
N GLN A 55 6.58 -1.24 -3.74
CA GLN A 55 5.38 -2.07 -3.70
C GLN A 55 4.10 -1.25 -3.54
N LEU A 56 4.22 0.07 -3.35
CA LEU A 56 3.10 0.97 -3.18
C LEU A 56 2.74 1.72 -4.48
N ARG A 57 1.45 2.02 -4.60
CA ARG A 57 0.87 2.91 -5.62
C ARG A 57 -0.12 3.87 -4.97
N SER A 58 -0.23 5.09 -5.48
CA SER A 58 -1.25 6.05 -5.04
C SER A 58 -2.64 5.53 -5.37
N PHE A 59 -3.57 5.65 -4.42
CA PHE A 59 -4.98 5.44 -4.68
C PHE A 59 -5.60 6.76 -5.12
N SER A 60 -5.69 6.98 -6.43
CA SER A 60 -6.47 8.08 -7.00
C SER A 60 -7.87 7.56 -7.30
N ALA A 61 -8.86 7.97 -6.50
CA ALA A 61 -10.25 7.83 -6.89
C ALA A 61 -10.53 8.90 -7.96
N SER A 62 -10.48 8.52 -9.22
CA SER A 62 -10.92 9.37 -10.34
C SER A 62 -12.43 9.52 -10.35
#